data_AF-A0A0D8XHU1-F1
#
_entry.id   AF-A0A0D8XHU1-F1
#
_cell.length_a   1.000
_cell.length_b   1.000
_cell.length_c   1.000
_cell.angle_alpha   90.00
_cell.angle_beta   90.00
_cell.angle_gamma   90.00
#
_symmetry.space_group_name_H-M   'P 1'
#
loop_
_entity.id
_entity.type
_entity.pdbx_description
1 polymer ?
#
loop_
_entity_poly.entity_id
_entity_poly.type
_entity_poly.pdbx_seq_one_letter_code
_entity_poly.pdbx_strand_id
1 'polypeptide(L)'
;MSHNDSKHARMCSLLNRKRKVVMEVKKVVHSKPGSSLEKDETAEVSEQVDQKYEEDKRKAKELILREARRSKQRAELIGPQGWLRPKSLNTNKQFLHRTLAATLPDRRLKTQKSSNDP
;
A
#
# COMPACT_ATOMS: atom_id res chain seq x y z
N MET A 1 -4.93 6.35 41.99
CA MET A 1 -5.79 6.89 40.91
C MET A 1 -6.75 5.78 40.49
N SER A 2 -8.05 6.03 40.46
CA SER A 2 -9.06 4.98 40.20
C SER A 2 -8.95 4.50 38.76
N HIS A 3 -9.18 3.20 38.54
CA HIS A 3 -9.14 2.60 37.20
C HIS A 3 -10.18 3.23 36.24
N ASN A 4 -11.25 3.80 36.80
CA ASN A 4 -12.26 4.56 36.04
C ASN A 4 -11.75 5.93 35.57
N ASP A 5 -10.90 6.61 36.36
CA ASP A 5 -10.31 7.91 35.98
C ASP A 5 -9.36 7.74 34.79
N SER A 6 -8.63 6.62 34.75
CA SER A 6 -7.72 6.28 33.64
C SER A 6 -8.48 6.02 32.33
N LYS A 7 -9.62 5.32 32.40
CA LYS A 7 -10.50 5.10 31.24
C LYS A 7 -11.11 6.41 30.74
N HIS A 8 -11.53 7.28 31.65
CA HIS A 8 -12.07 8.59 31.31
C HIS A 8 -11.01 9.49 30.66
N ALA A 9 -9.79 9.53 31.21
CA ALA A 9 -8.66 10.27 30.63
C ALA A 9 -8.28 9.76 29.23
N ARG A 10 -8.29 8.43 29.02
CA ARG A 10 -8.05 7.83 27.70
C ARG A 10 -9.15 8.20 26.70
N MET A 11 -10.42 8.18 27.11
CA MET A 11 -11.55 8.59 26.27
C MET A 11 -11.42 10.07 25.86
N CYS A 12 -11.14 10.96 26.82
CA CYS A 12 -10.91 12.38 26.57
C CYS A 12 -9.72 12.63 25.63
N SER A 13 -8.63 11.88 25.78
CA SER A 13 -7.47 11.95 24.89
C SER A 13 -7.80 11.55 23.44
N LEU A 14 -8.59 10.49 23.25
CA LEU A 14 -9.00 10.02 21.91
C LEU A 14 -9.91 11.03 21.19
N LEU A 15 -10.85 11.64 21.93
CA LEU A 15 -11.74 12.68 21.39
C LEU A 15 -10.97 13.94 20.98
N ASN A 16 -9.95 14.31 21.77
CA ASN A 16 -9.10 15.46 21.48
C ASN A 16 -8.06 15.21 20.37
N ARG A 17 -7.62 13.96 20.18
CA ARG A 17 -6.71 13.57 19.08
C ARG A 17 -7.33 13.83 17.70
N LYS A 18 -8.63 13.56 17.54
CA LYS A 18 -9.36 13.85 16.29
C LYS A 18 -9.46 15.34 16.02
N ARG A 19 -9.69 16.17 17.05
CA ARG A 19 -9.71 17.64 16.91
C ARG A 19 -8.34 18.20 16.55
N LYS A 20 -7.25 17.69 17.16
CA LYS A 20 -5.89 18.14 16.85
C LYS A 20 -5.48 17.81 15.42
N VAL A 21 -5.75 16.59 14.93
CA VAL A 21 -5.42 16.20 13.54
C VAL A 21 -6.21 17.03 12.51
N VAL A 22 -7.49 17.31 12.76
CA VAL A 22 -8.29 18.18 11.87
C VAL A 22 -7.82 19.64 11.91
N MET A 23 -7.34 20.11 13.06
CA MET A 23 -6.76 21.46 13.20
C MET A 23 -5.35 21.55 12.60
N GLU A 24 -4.49 20.53 12.71
CA GLU A 24 -3.17 20.47 12.07
C GLU A 24 -3.31 20.43 10.54
N VAL A 25 -4.25 19.64 10.00
CA VAL A 25 -4.55 19.62 8.57
C VAL A 25 -5.09 20.98 8.09
N LYS A 26 -5.91 21.67 8.90
CA LYS A 26 -6.36 23.05 8.60
C LYS A 26 -5.25 24.11 8.76
N LYS A 27 -4.31 23.93 9.70
CA LYS A 27 -3.20 24.85 9.95
C LYS A 27 -2.17 24.79 8.82
N VAL A 28 -1.87 23.60 8.29
CA VAL A 28 -1.04 23.44 7.08
C VAL A 28 -1.66 24.15 5.87
N VAL A 29 -2.99 24.19 5.78
CA VAL A 29 -3.68 24.80 4.63
C VAL A 29 -3.91 26.32 4.82
N HIS A 30 -3.92 26.88 6.04
CA HIS A 30 -4.31 28.29 6.28
C HIS A 30 -3.39 29.13 7.20
N SER A 31 -2.15 28.73 7.53
CA SER A 31 -1.21 29.63 8.24
C SER A 31 0.07 29.91 7.45
N LYS A 32 0.03 30.95 6.61
CA LYS A 32 1.16 31.87 6.44
C LYS A 32 0.81 33.21 7.09
N PRO A 33 1.23 33.47 8.33
CA PRO A 33 1.55 34.82 8.76
C PRO A 33 3.08 34.93 8.90
N GLY A 34 3.67 35.86 8.16
CA GLY A 34 5.12 36.08 8.17
C GLY A 34 5.64 36.53 9.53
N SER A 35 6.82 36.05 9.91
CA SER A 35 7.65 36.65 10.94
C SER A 35 9.12 36.34 10.65
N SER A 36 9.81 37.36 10.15
CA SER A 36 11.23 37.71 10.25
C SER A 36 12.31 36.64 10.05
N LEU A 37 13.10 36.87 8.99
CA LEU A 37 14.49 36.42 8.77
C LEU A 37 14.74 34.91 8.79
N GLU A 38 14.47 34.26 7.67
CA GLU A 38 15.40 33.39 6.92
C GLU A 38 14.83 33.31 5.49
N LYS A 39 15.37 34.12 4.58
CA LYS A 39 15.13 33.95 3.14
C LYS A 39 16.14 32.87 2.71
N ASP A 40 15.64 31.69 2.34
CA ASP A 40 16.15 30.84 1.23
C ASP A 40 15.63 29.39 1.28
N GLU A 41 15.12 28.90 2.42
CA GLU A 41 14.69 27.48 2.56
C GLU A 41 13.25 27.19 2.06
N THR A 42 12.39 28.20 1.93
CA THR A 42 10.94 27.99 1.71
C THR A 42 10.52 27.86 0.25
N ALA A 43 11.34 28.30 -0.70
CA ALA A 43 11.08 28.14 -2.14
C ALA A 43 11.54 26.76 -2.64
N GLU A 44 12.71 26.32 -2.19
CA GLU A 44 13.30 25.01 -2.47
C GLU A 44 12.36 23.87 -2.06
N VAL A 45 11.80 23.92 -0.83
CA VAL A 45 10.88 22.89 -0.32
C VAL A 45 9.57 22.84 -1.11
N SER A 46 9.04 23.98 -1.58
CA SER A 46 7.84 23.97 -2.42
C SER A 46 8.09 23.37 -3.81
N GLU A 47 9.21 23.72 -4.44
CA GLU A 47 9.56 23.20 -5.76
C GLU A 47 9.87 21.69 -5.73
N GLN A 48 10.51 21.21 -4.67
CA GLN A 48 10.79 19.78 -4.46
C GLN A 48 9.51 18.96 -4.25
N VAL A 49 8.51 19.51 -3.56
CA VAL A 49 7.20 18.85 -3.37
C VAL A 49 6.44 18.75 -4.70
N ASP A 50 6.49 19.80 -5.53
CA ASP A 50 5.84 19.82 -6.84
C ASP A 50 6.51 18.87 -7.85
N GLN A 51 7.84 18.79 -7.83
CA GLN A 51 8.60 17.82 -8.64
C GLN A 51 8.26 16.37 -8.25
N LYS A 52 8.25 16.06 -6.95
CA LYS A 52 7.90 14.73 -6.46
C LYS A 52 6.45 14.35 -6.81
N TYR A 53 5.51 15.30 -6.72
CA TYR A 53 4.12 15.07 -7.11
C TYR A 53 3.99 14.68 -8.59
N GLU A 54 4.71 15.38 -9.48
CA GLU A 54 4.68 15.07 -10.91
C GLU A 54 5.37 13.72 -11.24
N GLU A 55 6.42 13.35 -10.52
CA GLU A 55 7.00 12.00 -10.62
C GLU A 55 6.03 10.90 -10.18
N ASP A 56 5.39 11.08 -9.02
CA ASP A 56 4.43 10.13 -8.48
C ASP A 56 3.22 9.99 -9.41
N LYS A 57 2.78 11.09 -10.02
CA LYS A 57 1.73 11.11 -11.05
C LYS A 57 2.14 10.36 -12.31
N ARG A 58 3.39 10.49 -12.77
CA ARG A 58 3.91 9.70 -13.90
C ARG A 58 3.93 8.20 -13.57
N LYS A 59 4.47 7.83 -12.39
CA LYS A 59 4.49 6.44 -11.91
C LYS A 59 3.08 5.86 -11.79
N ALA A 60 2.14 6.63 -11.23
CA ALA A 60 0.74 6.22 -11.10
C ALA A 60 0.09 5.96 -12.48
N LYS A 61 0.30 6.86 -13.46
CA LYS A 61 -0.18 6.66 -14.83
C LYS A 61 0.38 5.39 -15.46
N GLU A 62 1.68 5.13 -15.31
CA GLU A 62 2.31 3.93 -15.84
C GLU A 62 1.74 2.65 -15.21
N LEU A 63 1.56 2.64 -13.89
CA LEU A 63 0.98 1.50 -13.17
C LEU A 63 -0.46 1.23 -13.60
N ILE A 64 -1.28 2.27 -13.76
CA ILE A 64 -2.66 2.15 -14.27
C ILE A 64 -2.66 1.53 -15.67
N LEU A 65 -1.82 2.04 -16.58
CA LEU A 65 -1.72 1.51 -17.95
C LEU A 65 -1.24 0.05 -17.97
N ARG A 66 -0.27 -0.29 -17.11
CA ARG A 66 0.23 -1.66 -16.99
C ARG A 66 -0.84 -2.62 -16.49
N GLU A 67 -1.58 -2.24 -15.46
CA GLU A 67 -2.65 -3.08 -14.91
C GLU A 67 -3.83 -3.21 -15.89
N ALA A 68 -4.16 -2.16 -16.63
CA ALA A 68 -5.17 -2.20 -17.68
C ALA A 68 -4.80 -3.19 -18.80
N ARG A 69 -3.54 -3.18 -19.26
CA ARG A 69 -3.06 -4.16 -20.26
C ARG A 69 -3.11 -5.60 -19.73
N ARG A 70 -2.66 -5.83 -18.49
CA ARG A 70 -2.75 -7.14 -17.84
C ARG A 70 -4.20 -7.61 -17.71
N SER A 71 -5.10 -6.70 -17.35
CA SER A 71 -6.53 -6.97 -17.21
C SER A 71 -7.17 -7.32 -18.54
N LYS A 72 -6.81 -6.62 -19.63
CA LYS A 72 -7.21 -6.98 -21.00
C LYS A 72 -6.77 -8.40 -21.36
N GLN A 73 -5.49 -8.73 -21.18
CA GLN A 73 -4.97 -10.08 -21.45
C GLN A 73 -5.70 -11.16 -20.64
N ARG A 74 -5.94 -10.91 -19.34
CA ARG A 74 -6.68 -11.83 -18.48
C ARG A 74 -8.13 -12.02 -18.97
N ALA A 75 -8.78 -10.95 -19.39
CA ALA A 75 -10.13 -10.99 -19.93
C ALA A 75 -10.19 -11.74 -21.28
N GLU A 76 -9.20 -11.57 -22.15
CA GLU A 76 -9.10 -12.34 -23.40
C GLU A 76 -8.85 -13.82 -23.15
N LEU A 77 -7.99 -14.17 -22.18
CA LEU A 77 -7.65 -15.56 -21.86
C LEU A 77 -8.76 -16.31 -21.12
N ILE A 78 -9.37 -15.68 -20.12
CA ILE A 78 -10.30 -16.35 -19.17
C ILE A 78 -11.76 -15.95 -19.44
N GLY A 79 -11.98 -14.87 -20.19
CA GLY A 79 -13.31 -14.32 -20.40
C GLY A 79 -13.91 -13.67 -19.14
N PRO A 80 -15.21 -13.35 -19.15
CA PRO A 80 -15.92 -12.76 -18.01
C PRO A 80 -15.87 -13.65 -16.74
N GLN A 81 -15.56 -14.94 -16.89
CA GLN A 81 -15.45 -15.87 -15.78
C GLN A 81 -14.22 -15.61 -14.89
N GLY A 82 -13.20 -14.88 -15.39
CA GLY A 82 -11.99 -14.57 -14.61
C GLY A 82 -12.20 -13.62 -13.43
N TRP A 83 -13.32 -12.88 -13.43
CA TRP A 83 -13.74 -12.00 -12.32
C TRP A 83 -14.74 -12.68 -11.37
N LEU A 84 -15.35 -13.78 -11.80
CA LEU A 84 -16.29 -14.52 -10.98
C LEU A 84 -15.53 -15.47 -10.07
N ARG A 85 -15.88 -15.47 -8.78
CA ARG A 85 -15.33 -16.46 -7.84
C ARG A 85 -15.61 -17.87 -8.40
N PRO A 86 -14.60 -18.72 -8.58
CA PRO A 86 -14.82 -20.08 -9.08
C PRO A 86 -15.88 -20.78 -8.22
N LYS A 87 -16.85 -21.43 -8.86
CA LYS A 87 -17.85 -22.28 -8.17
C LYS A 87 -17.23 -23.60 -7.69
N SER A 88 -15.91 -23.62 -7.45
CA SER A 88 -15.26 -24.78 -6.86
C SER A 88 -15.85 -25.02 -5.48
N LEU A 89 -16.14 -26.29 -5.19
CA LEU A 89 -16.55 -26.73 -3.87
C LEU A 89 -15.55 -26.22 -2.82
N ASN A 90 -15.98 -26.01 -1.58
CA ASN A 90 -15.14 -25.56 -0.47
C ASN A 90 -14.09 -26.63 -0.07
N THR A 91 -13.07 -26.82 -0.90
CA THR A 91 -12.03 -27.81 -0.63
C THR A 91 -11.01 -27.26 0.37
N ASN A 92 -10.49 -28.11 1.25
CA ASN A 92 -9.36 -27.76 2.10
C ASN A 92 -8.14 -27.41 1.22
N LYS A 93 -7.63 -26.18 1.35
CA LYS A 93 -6.51 -25.68 0.54
C LYS A 93 -5.26 -26.55 0.66
N GLN A 94 -5.00 -27.13 1.83
CA GLN A 94 -3.84 -27.99 2.06
C GLN A 94 -3.99 -29.33 1.34
N PHE A 95 -5.19 -29.91 1.36
CA PHE A 95 -5.48 -31.13 0.62
C PHE A 95 -5.26 -30.91 -0.87
N LEU A 96 -5.88 -29.87 -1.45
CA LEU A 96 -5.75 -29.55 -2.87
C LEU A 96 -4.28 -29.30 -3.25
N HIS A 97 -3.54 -28.54 -2.44
CA HIS A 97 -2.13 -28.27 -2.68
C HIS A 97 -1.29 -29.57 -2.69
N ARG A 98 -1.50 -30.46 -1.72
CA ARG A 98 -0.82 -31.77 -1.66
C ARG A 98 -1.16 -32.64 -2.86
N THR A 99 -2.43 -32.70 -3.24
CA THR A 99 -2.89 -33.44 -4.42
C THR A 99 -2.24 -32.93 -5.70
N LEU A 100 -2.21 -31.61 -5.91
CA LEU A 100 -1.55 -31.01 -7.07
C LEU A 100 -0.04 -31.27 -7.08
N ALA A 101 0.63 -31.15 -5.92
CA ALA A 101 2.06 -31.44 -5.81
C ALA A 101 2.40 -32.90 -6.12
N ALA A 102 1.50 -33.83 -5.80
CA ALA A 102 1.69 -35.26 -6.08
C ALA A 102 1.43 -35.63 -7.56
N THR A 103 0.56 -34.89 -8.26
CA THR A 103 0.20 -35.20 -9.66
C THR A 103 1.00 -34.42 -10.69
N LEU A 104 1.62 -33.29 -10.32
CA LEU A 104 2.47 -32.54 -11.22
C LEU A 104 3.85 -33.23 -11.35
N PRO A 105 4.37 -33.44 -12.57
CA PRO A 105 5.71 -33.96 -12.75
C PRO A 105 6.69 -32.98 -12.10
N ASP A 106 7.58 -33.55 -11.29
CA ASP A 106 8.46 -32.83 -10.39
C ASP A 106 9.27 -31.76 -11.13
N ARG A 107 8.81 -30.50 -11.11
CA ARG A 107 9.61 -29.34 -11.53
C ARG A 107 10.59 -28.97 -10.42
N ARG A 108 11.29 -29.96 -9.84
CA ARG A 108 12.50 -29.74 -9.05
C ARG A 108 13.55 -29.18 -10.00
N LEU A 109 13.44 -27.87 -10.25
CA LEU A 109 14.52 -27.07 -10.82
C LEU A 109 15.76 -27.38 -9.99
N LYS A 110 16.81 -27.84 -10.66
CA LYS A 110 18.15 -28.05 -10.12
C LYS A 110 18.66 -26.75 -9.48
N THR A 111 18.29 -26.45 -8.25
CA THR A 111 19.13 -25.65 -7.36
C THR A 111 20.06 -26.63 -6.66
N GLN A 112 21.03 -27.14 -7.43
CA GLN A 112 22.14 -27.95 -6.92
C GLN A 112 23.42 -27.18 -7.23
N LYS A 113 24.03 -26.67 -6.15
CA LYS A 113 25.47 -26.42 -5.94
C LYS A 113 26.11 -25.29 -6.78
N SER A 114 26.20 -24.11 -6.18
CA SER A 114 27.46 -23.36 -6.20
C SER A 114 28.14 -23.58 -4.85
N SER A 115 29.01 -24.59 -4.78
CA SER A 115 30.04 -24.69 -3.76
C SER A 115 31.04 -23.55 -4.00
N ASN A 116 30.99 -22.51 -3.17
CA ASN A 116 32.13 -21.63 -3.00
C ASN A 116 33.07 -22.32 -2.00
N ASP A 117 34.11 -22.95 -2.54
CA ASP A 117 35.38 -23.14 -1.84
C ASP A 117 36.11 -21.78 -1.76
N PRO A 118 36.98 -21.56 -0.74
CA PRO A 118 37.53 -20.25 -0.38
C PRO A 118 38.43 -19.60 -1.45
#